data_AF-A0A378AQL0-F1
#
_entry.id   AF-A0A378AQL0-F1
#
_cell.length_a   1.000
_cell.length_b   1.000
_cell.length_c   1.000
_cell.angle_alpha   90.00
_cell.angle_beta   90.00
_cell.angle_gamma   90.00
#
_symmetry.space_group_name_H-M   'P 1'
#
loop_
_entity.id
_entity.type
_entity.pdbx_description
1 polymer ?
#
loop_
_entity_poly.entity_id
_entity_poly.type
_entity_poly.pdbx_seq_one_letter_code
_entity_poly.pdbx_strand_id
1 'polypeptide(L)'
;MKIESVNVTVFQYPTRRVSDSAGHSHPGVESMAKMAMLTITADDGAQGFSFAPPEVVRPFVVNTFFRKVLVGQDPFNRERIWQDLNHWQRGSAHQLTERALSFVEQALWDLIGRSLKMPVYKLLGGYRDTVPAYGSTMCGDDLPGGLSTPEEYAAFAEKLVARGYKAIKLHTWMPPISFAPNPKMDIKACAAVREAVGPDIDLMIDGYHWYSRAEALWIGKRAGKTQFRLV
;
A
#
# COMPACT_ATOMS: atom_id res chain seq x y z
N MET A 1 -0.82 24.60 21.08
CA MET A 1 -0.94 23.14 21.00
C MET A 1 0.45 22.55 21.01
N LYS A 2 0.73 21.66 21.95
CA LYS A 2 1.98 20.88 22.02
C LYS A 2 1.66 19.40 22.11
N ILE A 3 2.47 18.56 21.50
CA ILE A 3 2.35 17.11 21.61
C ILE A 3 2.70 16.71 23.06
N GLU A 4 1.76 16.08 23.74
CA GLU A 4 1.91 15.60 25.11
C GLU A 4 2.38 14.15 25.14
N SER A 5 1.83 13.29 24.27
CA SER A 5 2.16 11.86 24.28
C SER A 5 2.10 11.19 22.91
N VAL A 6 2.86 10.09 22.80
CA VAL A 6 2.88 9.18 21.66
C VAL A 6 2.67 7.76 22.18
N ASN A 7 1.57 7.14 21.76
CA ASN A 7 1.12 5.84 22.24
C ASN A 7 0.82 4.88 21.08
N VAL A 8 0.92 3.59 21.34
CA VAL A 8 0.61 2.54 20.36
C VAL A 8 -0.30 1.51 20.99
N THR A 9 -1.43 1.23 20.34
CA THR A 9 -2.36 0.16 20.72
C THR A 9 -2.33 -0.93 19.66
N VAL A 10 -1.88 -2.12 20.04
CA VAL A 10 -1.92 -3.29 19.15
C VAL A 10 -3.23 -4.04 19.39
N PHE A 11 -3.96 -4.31 18.30
CA PHE A 11 -5.21 -5.05 18.33
C PHE A 11 -5.20 -6.16 17.28
N GLN A 12 -6.18 -7.07 17.39
CA GLN A 12 -6.38 -8.16 16.44
C GLN A 12 -7.69 -7.95 15.67
N TYR A 13 -7.72 -8.39 14.41
CA TYR A 13 -8.91 -8.33 13.57
C TYR A 13 -9.00 -9.56 12.65
N PRO A 14 -10.22 -10.03 12.34
CA PRO A 14 -10.41 -11.15 11.42
C PRO A 14 -10.10 -10.72 9.99
N THR A 15 -9.40 -11.56 9.25
CA THR A 15 -9.09 -11.33 7.83
C THR A 15 -8.91 -12.64 7.09
N ARG A 16 -9.21 -12.62 5.79
CA ARG A 16 -8.89 -13.70 4.83
C ARG A 16 -7.66 -13.37 3.98
N ARG A 17 -7.02 -12.22 4.23
CA ARG A 17 -5.77 -11.86 3.55
C ARG A 17 -4.61 -12.54 4.24
N VAL A 18 -3.84 -13.32 3.49
CA VAL A 18 -2.56 -13.88 3.92
C VAL A 18 -1.41 -13.26 3.13
N SER A 19 -0.20 -13.36 3.65
CA SER A 19 1.02 -13.01 2.92
C SER A 19 1.89 -14.24 2.76
N ASP A 20 2.41 -14.48 1.56
CA ASP A 20 3.39 -15.54 1.32
C ASP A 20 4.79 -15.17 1.84
N SER A 21 5.76 -16.06 1.64
CA SER A 21 7.14 -15.89 2.10
C SER A 21 7.89 -14.74 1.43
N ALA A 22 7.43 -14.25 0.28
CA ALA A 22 7.98 -13.08 -0.42
C ALA A 22 7.21 -11.79 -0.08
N GLY A 23 6.12 -11.89 0.69
CA GLY A 23 5.32 -10.77 1.16
C GLY A 23 4.15 -10.42 0.24
N HIS A 24 3.88 -11.21 -0.81
CA HIS A 24 2.73 -10.98 -1.69
C HIS A 24 1.44 -11.40 -1.01
N SER A 25 0.35 -10.67 -1.28
CA SER A 25 -0.93 -10.90 -0.63
C SER A 25 -1.85 -11.79 -1.45
N HIS A 26 -2.44 -12.78 -0.79
CA HIS A 26 -3.36 -13.75 -1.37
C HIS A 26 -4.62 -13.89 -0.51
N PRO A 27 -5.75 -14.36 -1.07
CA PRO A 27 -6.85 -14.83 -0.25
C PRO A 27 -6.47 -16.16 0.41
N GLY A 28 -7.00 -16.40 1.61
CA GLY A 28 -6.73 -17.62 2.38
C GLY A 28 -7.83 -17.88 3.41
N VAL A 29 -7.56 -18.85 4.27
CA VAL A 29 -8.45 -19.18 5.39
C VAL A 29 -8.52 -17.99 6.35
N GLU A 30 -9.71 -17.76 6.91
CA GLU A 30 -9.90 -16.69 7.88
C GLU A 30 -9.03 -16.90 9.12
N SER A 31 -8.32 -15.85 9.52
CA SER A 31 -7.41 -15.86 10.67
C SER A 31 -7.41 -14.49 11.35
N MET A 32 -6.81 -14.43 12.55
CA MET A 32 -6.65 -13.17 13.29
C MET A 32 -5.30 -12.53 12.98
N ALA A 33 -5.32 -11.40 12.26
CA ALA A 33 -4.15 -10.59 12.00
C ALA A 33 -3.96 -9.54 13.11
N LYS A 34 -2.72 -9.04 13.27
CA LYS A 34 -2.40 -7.94 14.19
C LYS A 34 -2.23 -6.63 13.42
N MET A 35 -2.69 -5.53 14.00
CA MET A 35 -2.45 -4.17 13.54
C MET A 35 -2.14 -3.28 14.74
N ALA A 36 -1.35 -2.24 14.53
CA ALA A 36 -1.07 -1.23 15.53
C ALA A 36 -1.73 0.10 15.14
N MET A 37 -2.38 0.76 16.09
CA MET A 37 -2.81 2.14 15.97
C MET A 37 -1.81 3.03 16.71
N LEU A 38 -1.13 3.91 15.99
CA LEU A 38 -0.29 4.97 16.55
C LEU A 38 -1.18 6.17 16.85
N THR A 39 -1.12 6.67 18.09
CA THR A 39 -1.87 7.84 18.55
C THR A 39 -0.90 8.92 19.02
N ILE A 40 -1.05 10.13 18.49
CA ILE A 40 -0.37 11.33 18.95
C ILE A 40 -1.42 12.21 19.62
N THR A 41 -1.21 12.52 20.91
CA THR A 41 -2.13 13.34 21.71
C THR A 41 -1.47 14.68 22.02
N ALA A 42 -2.19 15.77 21.82
CA ALA A 42 -1.78 17.12 22.20
C ALA A 42 -2.26 17.52 23.60
N ASP A 43 -1.67 18.57 24.15
CA ASP A 43 -1.92 19.14 25.49
C ASP A 43 -3.35 19.67 25.71
N ASP A 44 -4.11 19.89 24.64
CA ASP A 44 -5.54 20.23 24.68
C ASP A 44 -6.46 19.01 24.53
N GLY A 45 -5.89 17.80 24.51
CA GLY A 45 -6.60 16.54 24.36
C GLY A 45 -6.92 16.16 22.91
N ALA A 46 -6.57 16.99 21.92
CA ALA A 46 -6.73 16.62 20.51
C ALA A 46 -5.84 15.42 20.15
N GLN A 47 -6.33 14.56 19.26
CA GLN A 47 -5.64 13.32 18.87
C GLN A 47 -5.60 13.14 17.36
N GLY A 48 -4.51 12.57 16.88
CA GLY A 48 -4.39 12.05 15.52
C GLY A 48 -3.90 10.61 15.51
N PHE A 49 -4.31 9.87 14.48
CA PHE A 49 -4.17 8.42 14.40
C PHE A 49 -3.56 7.97 13.07
N SER A 50 -2.81 6.89 13.10
CA SER A 50 -2.43 6.13 11.91
C SER A 50 -2.36 4.63 12.20
N PHE A 51 -2.46 3.80 11.15
CA PHE A 51 -2.49 2.34 11.28
C PHE A 51 -1.25 1.72 10.63
N ALA A 52 -0.48 0.96 11.41
CA ALA A 52 0.81 0.41 11.01
C ALA A 52 0.91 -1.10 11.30
N PRO A 53 1.79 -1.84 10.60
CA PRO A 53 2.26 -3.13 11.08
C PRO A 53 2.94 -2.94 12.46
N PRO A 54 2.66 -3.80 13.46
CA PRO A 54 3.17 -3.60 14.82
C PRO A 54 4.69 -3.43 14.90
N GLU A 55 5.46 -4.16 14.10
CA GLU A 55 6.93 -4.08 14.11
C GLU A 55 7.49 -2.71 13.70
N VAL A 56 6.76 -1.97 12.86
CA VAL A 56 7.17 -0.63 12.40
C VAL A 56 7.08 0.40 13.53
N VAL A 57 6.15 0.21 14.46
CA VAL A 57 5.89 1.12 15.60
C VAL A 57 6.07 0.40 16.95
N ARG A 58 6.94 -0.60 16.99
CA ARG A 58 7.21 -1.39 18.20
C ARG A 58 7.82 -0.53 19.32
N PRO A 59 7.76 -0.95 20.59
CA PRO A 59 8.20 -0.14 21.74
C PRO A 59 9.62 0.45 21.61
N PHE A 60 10.57 -0.29 21.03
CA PHE A 60 11.92 0.21 20.78
C PHE A 60 11.92 1.48 19.91
N VAL A 61 11.18 1.48 18.79
CA VAL A 61 11.12 2.63 17.88
C VAL A 61 10.46 3.83 18.55
N VAL A 62 9.33 3.58 19.23
CA VAL A 62 8.55 4.63 19.90
C VAL A 62 9.35 5.31 21.01
N ASN A 63 10.00 4.53 21.88
CA ASN A 63 10.73 5.05 23.04
C ASN A 63 12.08 5.65 22.66
N THR A 64 12.76 5.10 21.67
CA THR A 64 14.11 5.55 21.30
C THR A 64 14.09 6.77 20.40
N PHE A 65 13.10 6.88 19.50
CA PHE A 65 13.04 7.93 18.47
C PHE A 65 11.81 8.82 18.63
N PHE A 66 10.59 8.27 18.49
CA PHE A 66 9.38 9.09 18.35
C PHE A 66 9.14 10.00 19.56
N ARG A 67 9.16 9.45 20.78
CA ARG A 67 8.90 10.26 21.99
C ARG A 67 9.94 11.36 22.19
N LYS A 68 11.20 11.10 21.83
CA LYS A 68 12.29 12.09 21.97
C LYS A 68 12.15 13.25 20.98
N VAL A 69 11.68 12.97 19.77
CA VAL A 69 11.50 14.01 18.75
C VAL A 69 10.17 14.74 18.91
N LEU A 70 9.07 14.03 19.18
CA LEU A 70 7.72 14.59 19.10
C LEU A 70 7.27 15.31 20.39
N VAL A 71 7.54 14.77 21.58
CA VAL A 71 6.96 15.31 22.82
C VAL A 71 7.46 16.73 23.07
N GLY A 72 6.53 17.65 23.37
CA GLY A 72 6.79 19.07 23.57
C GLY A 72 6.82 19.90 22.27
N GLN A 73 6.84 19.26 21.09
CA GLN A 73 6.78 19.97 19.81
C GLN A 73 5.37 20.47 19.51
N ASP A 74 5.27 21.56 18.77
CA ASP A 74 4.03 21.99 18.14
C ASP A 74 3.76 21.11 16.90
N PRO A 75 2.61 20.41 16.82
CA PRO A 75 2.30 19.53 15.70
C PRO A 75 2.21 20.26 14.36
N PHE A 76 1.98 21.59 14.33
CA PHE A 76 1.98 22.37 13.09
C PHE A 76 3.37 22.46 12.44
N ASN A 77 4.45 22.22 13.20
CA ASN A 77 5.82 22.16 12.69
C ASN A 77 6.17 20.78 12.11
N ARG A 78 5.26 20.19 11.29
CA ARG A 78 5.40 18.83 10.73
C ARG A 78 6.71 18.64 9.96
N GLU A 79 7.08 19.62 9.13
CA GLU A 79 8.33 19.57 8.36
C GLU A 79 9.55 19.45 9.28
N ARG A 80 9.61 20.23 10.36
CA ARG A 80 10.70 20.12 11.35
C ARG A 80 10.74 18.73 11.98
N ILE A 81 9.58 18.23 12.45
CA ILE A 81 9.49 16.91 13.09
C ILE A 81 9.96 15.82 12.12
N TRP A 82 9.56 15.90 10.85
CA TRP A 82 9.99 14.95 9.82
C TRP A 82 11.50 15.01 9.60
N GLN A 83 12.08 16.22 9.44
CA GLN A 83 13.52 16.40 9.26
C GLN A 83 14.33 15.88 10.46
N ASP A 84 13.85 16.10 11.68
CA ASP A 84 14.49 15.61 12.89
C ASP A 84 14.50 14.06 12.93
N LEU A 85 13.38 13.41 12.61
CA LEU A 85 13.33 11.94 12.49
C LEU A 85 14.23 11.43 11.36
N ASN A 86 14.20 12.07 10.20
CA ASN A 86 14.99 11.71 9.03
C ASN A 86 16.50 11.76 9.33
N HIS A 87 16.96 12.80 10.00
CA HIS A 87 18.35 12.92 10.45
C HIS A 87 18.76 11.73 11.35
N TRP A 88 17.89 11.27 12.24
CA TRP A 88 18.21 10.18 13.16
C TRP A 88 18.28 8.80 12.47
N GLN A 89 17.78 8.64 11.24
CA GLN A 89 17.78 7.36 10.54
C GLN A 89 19.19 6.80 10.34
N ARG A 90 20.16 7.66 9.98
CA ARG A 90 21.56 7.24 9.76
C ARG A 90 22.16 6.53 10.98
N GLY A 91 21.87 7.03 12.17
CA GLY A 91 22.38 6.48 13.44
C GLY A 91 21.51 5.38 14.05
N SER A 92 20.40 5.02 13.41
CA SER A 92 19.38 4.16 14.01
C SER A 92 19.68 2.66 13.94
N ALA A 93 20.83 2.25 13.38
CA ALA A 93 21.13 0.85 13.06
C ALA A 93 20.01 0.18 12.24
N HIS A 94 19.49 0.90 11.24
CA HIS A 94 18.37 0.51 10.37
C HIS A 94 17.03 0.25 11.08
N GLN A 95 16.89 0.68 12.34
CA GLN A 95 15.66 0.45 13.10
C GLN A 95 14.60 1.54 12.87
N LEU A 96 15.01 2.76 12.49
CA LEU A 96 14.11 3.86 12.13
C LEU A 96 13.96 3.90 10.60
N THR A 97 12.86 3.32 10.13
CA THR A 97 12.60 3.11 8.70
C THR A 97 11.72 4.23 8.12
N GLU A 98 11.75 4.42 6.79
CA GLU A 98 10.81 5.31 6.08
C GLU A 98 9.34 5.01 6.41
N ARG A 99 9.01 3.72 6.59
CA ARG A 99 7.67 3.29 7.03
C ARG A 99 7.31 3.87 8.39
N ALA A 100 8.25 3.90 9.33
CA ALA A 100 8.04 4.45 10.66
C ALA A 100 7.78 5.97 10.60
N LEU A 101 8.59 6.70 9.83
CA LEU A 101 8.39 8.14 9.58
C LEU A 101 7.02 8.41 8.94
N SER A 102 6.64 7.61 7.93
CA SER A 102 5.37 7.78 7.22
C SER A 102 4.15 7.67 8.16
N PHE A 103 4.16 6.74 9.12
CA PHE A 103 3.03 6.61 10.05
C PHE A 103 2.97 7.72 11.09
N VAL A 104 4.11 8.31 11.47
CA VAL A 104 4.13 9.53 12.28
C VAL A 104 3.52 10.69 11.52
N GLU A 105 3.94 10.88 10.27
CA GLU A 105 3.48 11.99 9.43
C GLU A 105 1.96 11.92 9.16
N GLN A 106 1.42 10.72 8.89
CA GLN A 106 -0.01 10.48 8.78
C GLN A 106 -0.77 10.86 10.07
N ALA A 107 -0.27 10.45 11.24
CA ALA A 107 -0.91 10.75 12.52
C ALA A 107 -0.86 12.26 12.84
N LEU A 108 0.22 12.97 12.47
CA LEU A 108 0.29 14.43 12.61
C LEU A 108 -0.68 15.16 11.69
N TRP A 109 -0.85 14.70 10.44
CA TRP A 109 -1.86 15.27 9.55
C TRP A 109 -3.28 15.02 10.04
N ASP A 110 -3.58 13.81 10.52
CA ASP A 110 -4.88 13.49 11.09
C ASP A 110 -5.16 14.33 12.35
N LEU A 111 -4.17 14.52 13.22
CA LEU A 111 -4.27 15.40 14.40
C LEU A 111 -4.68 16.82 13.97
N ILE A 112 -3.95 17.41 13.04
CA ILE A 112 -4.21 18.79 12.59
C ILE A 112 -5.55 18.89 11.86
N GLY A 113 -5.87 17.92 11.01
CA GLY A 113 -7.17 17.82 10.34
C GLY A 113 -8.33 17.79 11.33
N ARG A 114 -8.22 16.98 12.38
CA ARG A 114 -9.24 16.89 13.44
C ARG A 114 -9.34 18.16 14.26
N SER A 115 -8.21 18.73 14.69
CA SER A 115 -8.17 19.98 15.47
C SER A 115 -8.79 21.15 14.71
N LEU A 116 -8.57 21.22 13.39
CA LEU A 116 -9.15 22.24 12.52
C LEU A 116 -10.51 21.87 11.95
N LYS A 117 -11.02 20.66 12.20
CA LYS A 117 -12.24 20.09 11.60
C LYS A 117 -12.22 20.16 10.06
N MET A 118 -11.05 19.91 9.47
CA MET A 118 -10.82 19.95 8.03
C MET A 118 -10.31 18.60 7.52
N PRO A 119 -10.84 18.10 6.40
CA PRO A 119 -10.21 17.00 5.69
C PRO A 119 -8.76 17.35 5.30
N VAL A 120 -7.83 16.41 5.47
CA VAL A 120 -6.40 16.62 5.19
C VAL A 120 -6.16 17.13 3.77
N TYR A 121 -6.87 16.62 2.76
CA TYR A 121 -6.70 17.08 1.38
C TYR A 121 -7.09 18.56 1.18
N LYS A 122 -8.00 19.13 1.99
CA LYS A 122 -8.31 20.56 1.96
C LYS A 122 -7.19 21.39 2.59
N LEU A 123 -6.56 20.88 3.65
CA LEU A 123 -5.39 21.51 4.26
C LEU A 123 -4.19 21.56 3.29
N LEU A 124 -4.07 20.56 2.40
CA LEU A 124 -3.05 20.51 1.35
C LEU A 124 -3.30 21.45 0.16
N GLY A 125 -4.43 22.19 0.14
CA GLY A 125 -4.84 22.97 -1.02
C GLY A 125 -5.60 22.13 -2.04
N GLY A 126 -6.77 21.64 -1.64
CA GLY A 126 -7.53 20.62 -2.38
C GLY A 126 -7.77 20.95 -3.86
N TYR A 127 -7.58 19.94 -4.71
CA TYR A 127 -7.75 20.02 -6.16
C TYR A 127 -9.06 19.40 -6.66
N ARG A 128 -9.45 18.24 -6.09
CA ARG A 128 -10.63 17.46 -6.49
C ARG A 128 -11.22 16.77 -5.28
N ASP A 129 -12.55 16.62 -5.29
CA ASP A 129 -13.29 15.95 -4.21
C ASP A 129 -13.57 14.47 -4.52
N THR A 130 -13.46 14.07 -5.80
CA THR A 130 -13.57 12.69 -6.27
C THR A 130 -12.47 12.36 -7.27
N VAL A 131 -12.03 11.10 -7.32
CA VAL A 131 -11.01 10.62 -8.27
C VAL A 131 -11.39 9.25 -8.83
N PRO A 132 -11.20 8.99 -10.14
CA PRO A 132 -11.35 7.65 -10.69
C PRO A 132 -10.37 6.67 -10.03
N ALA A 133 -10.86 5.49 -9.67
CA ALA A 133 -10.04 4.40 -9.17
C ALA A 133 -9.84 3.33 -10.26
N TYR A 134 -8.73 2.61 -10.19
CA TYR A 134 -8.51 1.40 -10.96
C TYR A 134 -8.67 0.17 -10.08
N GLY A 135 -9.16 -0.94 -10.65
CA GLY A 135 -9.22 -2.22 -9.96
C GLY A 135 -7.81 -2.81 -9.91
N SER A 136 -7.20 -2.82 -8.73
CA SER A 136 -5.87 -3.42 -8.54
C SER A 136 -6.03 -4.87 -8.09
N THR A 137 -5.71 -5.84 -8.94
CA THR A 137 -5.79 -7.27 -8.56
C THR A 137 -4.74 -7.60 -7.50
N MET A 138 -4.93 -8.72 -6.78
CA MET A 138 -3.84 -9.37 -6.05
C MET A 138 -2.82 -9.96 -7.03
N CYS A 139 -1.68 -10.44 -6.50
CA CYS A 139 -0.75 -11.26 -7.28
C CYS A 139 -1.43 -12.56 -7.72
N GLY A 140 -0.90 -13.16 -8.78
CA GLY A 140 -1.38 -14.45 -9.25
C GLY A 140 -1.13 -15.55 -8.22
N ASP A 141 -2.06 -16.49 -8.13
CA ASP A 141 -2.05 -17.58 -7.16
C ASP A 141 -2.11 -18.96 -7.85
N ASP A 142 -2.26 -20.04 -7.08
CA ASP A 142 -2.51 -21.39 -7.55
C ASP A 142 -3.87 -21.93 -7.06
N LEU A 143 -4.79 -21.02 -6.73
CA LEU A 143 -6.10 -21.35 -6.16
C LEU A 143 -7.13 -21.52 -7.29
N PRO A 144 -7.80 -22.69 -7.39
CA PRO A 144 -8.88 -22.87 -8.35
C PRO A 144 -10.01 -21.84 -8.12
N GLY A 145 -10.38 -21.11 -9.16
CA GLY A 145 -11.35 -20.00 -9.10
C GLY A 145 -10.79 -18.69 -8.54
N GLY A 146 -9.48 -18.61 -8.32
CA GLY A 146 -8.74 -17.44 -7.87
C GLY A 146 -8.16 -16.65 -9.04
N LEU A 147 -6.83 -16.51 -9.05
CA LEU A 147 -6.03 -15.88 -10.09
C LEU A 147 -4.94 -16.86 -10.58
N SER A 148 -5.33 -18.11 -10.82
CA SER A 148 -4.42 -19.21 -11.17
C SER A 148 -4.18 -19.36 -12.67
N THR A 149 -5.08 -18.82 -13.51
CA THR A 149 -4.96 -18.87 -14.98
C THR A 149 -5.24 -17.52 -15.64
N PRO A 150 -4.75 -17.28 -16.88
CA PRO A 150 -5.12 -16.12 -17.69
C PRO A 150 -6.64 -15.91 -17.82
N GLU A 151 -7.40 -17.00 -17.94
CA GLU A 151 -8.85 -16.98 -18.08
C GLU A 151 -9.55 -16.52 -16.79
N GLU A 152 -9.00 -16.86 -15.63
CA GLU A 152 -9.51 -16.39 -14.34
C GLU A 152 -9.25 -14.88 -14.14
N TYR A 153 -8.11 -14.36 -14.61
CA TYR A 153 -7.89 -12.92 -14.67
C TYR A 153 -8.93 -12.21 -15.55
N ALA A 154 -9.25 -12.78 -16.72
CA ALA A 154 -10.25 -12.24 -17.62
C ALA A 154 -11.65 -12.22 -16.97
N ALA A 155 -12.07 -13.34 -16.40
CA ALA A 155 -13.36 -13.44 -15.69
C ALA A 155 -13.44 -12.48 -14.48
N PHE A 156 -12.34 -12.25 -13.77
CA PHE A 156 -12.31 -11.27 -12.69
C PHE A 156 -12.35 -9.83 -13.22
N ALA A 157 -11.67 -9.54 -14.34
CA ALA A 157 -11.69 -8.23 -14.97
C ALA A 157 -13.09 -7.82 -15.42
N GLU A 158 -13.88 -8.75 -15.98
CA GLU A 158 -15.30 -8.50 -16.30
C GLU A 158 -16.10 -8.08 -15.06
N LYS A 159 -15.88 -8.75 -13.92
CA LYS A 159 -16.52 -8.39 -12.64
C LYS A 159 -16.10 -6.98 -12.18
N LEU A 160 -14.84 -6.60 -12.38
CA LEU A 160 -14.37 -5.24 -12.06
C LEU A 160 -15.02 -4.19 -12.97
N VAL A 161 -15.15 -4.45 -14.27
CA VAL A 161 -15.86 -3.56 -15.21
C VAL A 161 -17.33 -3.44 -14.83
N ALA A 162 -18.01 -4.55 -14.55
CA ALA A 162 -19.40 -4.56 -14.08
C ALA A 162 -19.58 -3.79 -12.77
N ARG A 163 -18.56 -3.81 -11.89
CA ARG A 163 -18.53 -3.02 -10.65
C ARG A 163 -18.35 -1.51 -10.89
N GLY A 164 -17.93 -1.11 -12.09
CA GLY A 164 -17.80 0.28 -12.52
C GLY A 164 -16.37 0.78 -12.72
N TYR A 165 -15.34 -0.07 -12.54
CA TYR A 165 -13.96 0.34 -12.79
C TYR A 165 -13.75 0.66 -14.28
N LYS A 166 -13.04 1.76 -14.54
CA LYS A 166 -12.65 2.21 -15.90
C LYS A 166 -11.19 1.92 -16.23
N ALA A 167 -10.45 1.42 -15.25
CA ALA A 167 -9.07 0.99 -15.39
C ALA A 167 -8.81 -0.23 -14.50
N ILE A 168 -7.91 -1.13 -14.90
CA ILE A 168 -7.56 -2.35 -14.15
C ILE A 168 -6.04 -2.54 -14.19
N LYS A 169 -5.44 -2.86 -13.05
CA LYS A 169 -4.02 -3.24 -12.94
C LYS A 169 -3.90 -4.69 -12.51
N LEU A 170 -3.17 -5.48 -13.29
CA LEU A 170 -2.81 -6.85 -12.98
C LEU A 170 -1.51 -6.86 -12.18
N HIS A 171 -1.49 -7.57 -11.05
CA HIS A 171 -0.26 -8.16 -10.52
C HIS A 171 -0.25 -9.63 -10.93
N THR A 172 0.75 -10.06 -11.67
CA THR A 172 0.83 -11.43 -12.21
C THR A 172 1.46 -12.40 -11.20
N TRP A 173 1.82 -13.60 -11.63
CA TRP A 173 2.38 -14.64 -10.77
C TRP A 173 3.83 -14.34 -10.39
N MET A 174 4.16 -14.53 -9.11
CA MET A 174 5.49 -14.31 -8.54
C MET A 174 5.88 -15.49 -7.64
N PRO A 175 7.18 -15.78 -7.43
CA PRO A 175 7.60 -16.72 -6.40
C PRO A 175 6.92 -16.38 -5.05
N PRO A 176 6.42 -17.38 -4.30
CA PRO A 176 6.76 -18.80 -4.36
C PRO A 176 5.87 -19.65 -5.28
N ILE A 177 5.03 -19.06 -6.14
CA ILE A 177 4.25 -19.83 -7.13
C ILE A 177 5.21 -20.65 -8.00
N SER A 178 4.96 -21.96 -8.10
CA SER A 178 5.92 -22.95 -8.57
C SER A 178 6.43 -22.72 -10.00
N PHE A 179 5.58 -22.19 -10.89
CA PHE A 179 5.95 -21.88 -12.28
C PHE A 179 6.39 -20.42 -12.47
N ALA A 180 6.35 -19.61 -11.41
CA ALA A 180 6.60 -18.18 -11.46
C ALA A 180 8.08 -17.85 -11.15
N PRO A 181 8.61 -16.76 -11.72
CA PRO A 181 7.96 -15.85 -12.65
C PRO A 181 7.98 -16.40 -14.09
N ASN A 182 6.98 -16.06 -14.92
CA ASN A 182 6.93 -16.52 -16.31
C ASN A 182 6.41 -15.43 -17.26
N PRO A 183 7.30 -14.76 -18.03
CA PRO A 183 6.91 -13.65 -18.92
C PRO A 183 5.81 -14.03 -19.93
N LYS A 184 5.80 -15.29 -20.39
CA LYS A 184 4.80 -15.74 -21.35
C LYS A 184 3.43 -15.90 -20.70
N MET A 185 3.36 -16.32 -19.45
CA MET A 185 2.11 -16.42 -18.70
C MET A 185 1.55 -15.02 -18.40
N ASP A 186 2.41 -14.09 -18.00
CA ASP A 186 2.03 -12.70 -17.75
C ASP A 186 1.38 -12.06 -18.99
N ILE A 187 1.99 -12.23 -20.16
CA ILE A 187 1.44 -11.71 -21.41
C ILE A 187 0.16 -12.44 -21.83
N LYS A 188 0.01 -13.73 -21.53
CA LYS A 188 -1.26 -14.44 -21.76
C LYS A 188 -2.38 -13.85 -20.90
N ALA A 189 -2.12 -13.57 -19.62
CA ALA A 189 -3.11 -12.90 -18.75
C ALA A 189 -3.47 -11.51 -19.28
N CYS A 190 -2.49 -10.72 -19.71
CA CYS A 190 -2.75 -9.42 -20.35
C CYS A 190 -3.65 -9.55 -21.59
N ALA A 191 -3.35 -10.51 -22.47
CA ALA A 191 -4.13 -10.74 -23.69
C ALA A 191 -5.57 -11.17 -23.37
N ALA A 192 -5.74 -12.14 -22.46
CA ALA A 192 -7.05 -12.63 -22.04
C ALA A 192 -7.90 -11.51 -21.42
N VAL A 193 -7.32 -10.68 -20.54
CA VAL A 193 -8.03 -9.54 -19.97
C VAL A 193 -8.42 -8.52 -21.04
N ARG A 194 -7.51 -8.15 -21.95
CA ARG A 194 -7.84 -7.21 -23.05
C ARG A 194 -8.99 -7.73 -23.90
N GLU A 195 -8.97 -9.01 -24.24
CA GLU A 195 -10.04 -9.63 -25.04
C GLU A 195 -11.39 -9.53 -24.32
N ALA A 196 -11.43 -9.85 -23.01
CA ALA A 196 -12.66 -9.84 -22.23
C ALA A 196 -13.25 -8.43 -22.02
N VAL A 197 -12.42 -7.42 -21.79
CA VAL A 197 -12.92 -6.07 -21.41
C VAL A 197 -12.99 -5.08 -22.57
N GLY A 198 -12.58 -5.49 -23.78
CA GLY A 198 -12.57 -4.62 -24.97
C GLY A 198 -11.52 -3.51 -24.90
N PRO A 199 -11.46 -2.62 -25.91
CA PRO A 199 -10.40 -1.62 -26.06
C PRO A 199 -10.53 -0.40 -25.12
N ASP A 200 -11.72 -0.13 -24.58
CA ASP A 200 -12.03 1.13 -23.89
C ASP A 200 -11.65 1.15 -22.40
N ILE A 201 -11.23 0.01 -21.85
CA ILE A 201 -10.73 -0.08 -20.48
C ILE A 201 -9.21 0.15 -20.47
N ASP A 202 -8.76 1.07 -19.62
CA ASP A 202 -7.35 1.30 -19.39
C ASP A 202 -6.75 0.12 -18.63
N LEU A 203 -5.69 -0.48 -19.17
CA LEU A 203 -5.09 -1.68 -18.59
C LEU A 203 -3.63 -1.43 -18.22
N MET A 204 -3.25 -1.96 -17.06
CA MET A 204 -1.90 -1.86 -16.51
C MET A 204 -1.40 -3.22 -16.04
N ILE A 205 -0.08 -3.40 -16.06
CA ILE A 205 0.59 -4.57 -15.49
C ILE A 205 1.70 -4.12 -14.54
N ASP A 206 1.72 -4.77 -13.38
CA ASP A 206 2.76 -4.71 -12.36
C ASP A 206 3.27 -6.16 -12.17
N GLY A 207 4.19 -6.55 -13.04
CA GLY A 207 4.70 -7.92 -13.12
C GLY A 207 5.73 -8.23 -12.04
N TYR A 208 6.42 -9.37 -12.17
CA TYR A 208 7.46 -9.74 -11.22
C TYR A 208 8.58 -8.68 -11.11
N HIS A 209 8.87 -8.27 -9.88
CA HIS A 209 9.68 -7.08 -9.58
C HIS A 209 11.19 -7.24 -9.81
N TRP A 210 11.65 -8.43 -10.18
CA TRP A 210 13.07 -8.72 -10.40
C TRP A 210 13.36 -9.44 -11.73
N TYR A 211 12.51 -9.23 -12.75
CA TYR A 211 12.86 -9.65 -14.10
C TYR A 211 14.19 -9.05 -14.56
N SER A 212 14.94 -9.81 -15.37
CA SER A 212 16.09 -9.25 -16.04
C SER A 212 15.66 -8.14 -17.00
N ARG A 213 16.59 -7.23 -17.35
CA ARG A 213 16.34 -6.17 -18.33
C ARG A 213 15.81 -6.72 -19.66
N ALA A 214 16.30 -7.88 -20.10
CA ALA A 214 15.89 -8.51 -21.35
C ALA A 214 14.44 -9.02 -21.29
N GLU A 215 14.04 -9.64 -20.17
CA GLU A 215 12.67 -10.10 -19.96
C GLU A 215 11.71 -8.93 -19.80
N ALA A 216 12.07 -7.91 -19.02
CA ALA A 216 11.27 -6.70 -18.86
C ALA A 216 11.05 -5.99 -20.22
N LEU A 217 12.09 -5.87 -21.05
CA LEU A 217 11.96 -5.33 -22.41
C LEU A 217 11.05 -6.21 -23.29
N TRP A 218 11.18 -7.54 -23.16
CA TRP A 218 10.35 -8.49 -23.89
C TRP A 218 8.88 -8.30 -23.52
N ILE A 219 8.55 -8.24 -22.22
CA ILE A 219 7.20 -8.01 -21.69
C ILE A 219 6.66 -6.68 -22.19
N GLY A 220 7.42 -5.59 -22.02
CA GLY A 220 6.98 -4.26 -22.45
C GLY A 220 6.61 -4.17 -23.93
N LYS A 221 7.40 -4.80 -24.80
CA LYS A 221 7.10 -4.87 -26.24
C LYS A 221 5.82 -5.67 -26.56
N ARG A 222 5.45 -6.67 -25.74
CA ARG A 222 4.23 -7.46 -25.96
C ARG A 222 3.01 -6.82 -25.32
N ALA A 223 3.12 -6.35 -24.08
CA ALA A 223 2.06 -5.66 -23.37
C ALA A 223 1.60 -4.39 -24.14
N GLY A 224 2.53 -3.67 -24.77
CA GLY A 224 2.19 -2.54 -25.63
C GLY A 224 1.28 -2.93 -26.82
N LYS A 225 1.38 -4.15 -27.35
CA LYS A 225 0.51 -4.63 -28.45
C LYS A 225 -0.93 -4.88 -28.00
N THR A 226 -1.16 -5.13 -26.71
CA THR A 226 -2.49 -5.28 -26.10
C THR A 226 -2.97 -3.97 -25.46
N GLN A 227 -2.33 -2.83 -25.78
CA GLN A 227 -2.64 -1.51 -25.22
C GLN A 227 -2.57 -1.47 -23.69
N PHE A 228 -1.66 -2.23 -23.08
CA PHE A 228 -1.34 -2.09 -21.67
C PHE A 228 -0.31 -0.98 -21.47
N ARG A 229 -0.44 -0.26 -20.35
CA ARG A 229 0.60 0.63 -19.82
C ARG A 229 1.41 -0.13 -18.78
N LEU A 230 2.73 0.01 -18.81
CA LEU A 230 3.60 -0.51 -17.75
C LEU A 230 3.56 0.48 -16.58
N VAL A 231 3.48 -0.04 -15.36
CA VAL A 231 3.51 0.73 -14.11
C VAL A 231 4.74 0.35 -13.31
#